data_AF-A0A965FGB7-F1
#
_entry.id   AF-A0A965FGB7-F1
#
_cell.length_a   1.000
_cell.length_b   1.000
_cell.length_c   1.000
_cell.angle_alpha   90.00
_cell.angle_beta   90.00
_cell.angle_gamma   90.00
#
_symmetry.space_group_name_H-M   'P 1'
#
loop_
_entity.id
_entity.type
_entity.pdbx_description
1 polymer ?
#
loop_
_entity_poly.entity_id
_entity_poly.type
_entity_poly.pdbx_seq_one_letter_code
_entity_poly.pdbx_strand_id
1 'polypeptide(L)'
;MSLENLSEGEIRELALLAKELHDNPTTRSEALRLTKKIRQDLPIPELDLQDKVDRTRDQMQSKIDSLEARLRENDARKTLEDRRRALKANGKVQSDDEIKEVEKIMIDKKIADHETAADYFNWMKQAEMDKPTPIFQGAPVLNNFDLKSYFKNPQNAARENAMQALSELRSPKRPIGL
;
A
#
# COMPACT_ATOMS: atom_id res chain seq x y z
N MET A 1 -27.12 23.69 55.28
CA MET A 1 -26.21 23.19 56.33
C MET A 1 -25.89 24.39 57.20
N SER A 2 -26.56 24.53 58.34
CA SER A 2 -26.23 25.57 59.31
C SER A 2 -24.84 25.30 59.91
N LEU A 3 -24.08 26.35 60.18
CA LEU A 3 -22.81 26.29 60.91
C LEU A 3 -23.00 26.03 62.41
N GLU A 4 -24.22 25.65 62.84
CA GLU A 4 -24.64 25.54 64.24
C GLU A 4 -23.95 24.42 65.04
N ASN A 5 -23.34 23.44 64.36
CA ASN A 5 -22.62 22.33 65.00
C ASN A 5 -21.10 22.55 65.06
N LEU A 6 -20.57 23.68 64.57
CA LEU A 6 -19.15 24.01 64.60
C LEU A 6 -18.87 25.06 65.68
N SER A 7 -17.78 24.91 66.40
CA SER A 7 -17.33 25.94 67.35
C SER A 7 -16.97 27.24 66.61
N GLU A 8 -17.09 28.39 67.29
CA GLU A 8 -16.68 29.67 66.70
C GLU A 8 -15.21 29.66 66.22
N GLY A 9 -14.34 28.88 66.88
CA GLY A 9 -12.95 28.70 66.46
C GLY A 9 -12.84 27.99 65.11
N GLU A 10 -13.55 26.88 64.93
CA GLU A 10 -13.53 26.11 63.67
C GLU A 10 -14.13 26.92 62.51
N ILE A 11 -15.15 27.74 62.76
CA ILE A 11 -15.72 28.65 61.76
C ILE A 11 -14.67 29.68 61.30
N ARG A 12 -13.89 30.24 62.25
CA ARG A 12 -12.83 31.20 61.93
C ARG A 12 -11.70 30.56 61.14
N GLU A 13 -11.25 29.37 61.52
CA GLU A 13 -10.22 28.63 60.79
C GLU A 13 -10.67 28.28 59.37
N LEU A 14 -11.92 27.82 59.19
CA LEU A 14 -12.50 27.58 57.85
C LEU A 14 -12.58 28.85 57.02
N ALA A 15 -12.99 29.97 57.62
CA ALA A 15 -13.05 31.25 56.94
C ALA A 15 -11.64 31.76 56.55
N LEU A 16 -10.65 31.53 57.40
CA LEU A 16 -9.26 31.90 57.15
C LEU A 16 -8.67 31.07 56.00
N LEU A 17 -8.88 29.75 56.02
CA LEU A 17 -8.48 28.85 54.93
C LEU A 17 -9.16 29.22 53.60
N ALA A 18 -10.47 29.51 53.62
CA ALA A 18 -11.19 29.92 52.42
C ALA A 18 -10.65 31.24 51.84
N LYS A 19 -10.24 32.17 52.71
CA LYS A 19 -9.59 33.41 52.31
C LYS A 19 -8.19 33.15 51.72
N GLU A 20 -7.37 32.34 52.37
CA GLU A 20 -6.04 31.97 51.87
C GLU A 20 -6.10 31.26 50.51
N LEU A 21 -7.06 30.35 50.32
CA LEU A 21 -7.29 29.66 49.06
C LEU A 21 -7.70 30.62 47.93
N HIS A 22 -8.42 31.69 48.27
CA HIS A 22 -8.84 32.72 47.33
C HIS A 22 -7.73 33.72 47.01
N ASP A 23 -6.96 34.13 48.02
CA ASP A 23 -5.89 35.13 47.87
C ASP A 23 -4.65 34.54 47.18
N ASN A 24 -4.43 33.22 47.25
CA ASN A 24 -3.30 32.56 46.62
C ASN A 24 -3.55 32.33 45.10
N PRO A 25 -2.73 32.90 44.20
CA PRO A 25 -2.92 32.79 42.75
C PRO A 25 -2.93 31.36 42.20
N THR A 26 -2.24 30.41 42.85
CA THR A 26 -2.13 29.04 42.37
C THR A 26 -3.40 28.23 42.66
N THR A 27 -4.01 28.44 43.82
CA THR A 27 -5.19 27.69 44.26
C THR A 27 -6.50 28.40 43.95
N ARG A 28 -6.47 29.71 43.67
CA ARG A 28 -7.66 30.52 43.41
C ARG A 28 -8.52 29.97 42.27
N SER A 29 -7.91 29.56 41.15
CA SER A 29 -8.68 29.03 40.00
C SER A 29 -9.42 27.73 40.35
N GLU A 30 -8.77 26.83 41.08
CA GLU A 30 -9.34 25.56 41.53
C GLU A 30 -10.43 25.79 42.57
N ALA A 31 -10.20 26.69 43.52
CA ALA A 31 -11.20 27.10 44.52
C ALA A 31 -12.44 27.69 43.83
N LEU A 32 -12.28 28.58 42.84
CA LEU A 32 -13.38 29.14 42.06
C LEU A 32 -14.11 28.06 41.22
N ARG A 33 -13.39 27.04 40.72
CA ARG A 33 -14.02 25.92 40.00
C ARG A 33 -14.87 25.06 40.94
N LEU A 34 -14.36 24.81 42.16
CA LEU A 34 -15.09 24.08 43.19
C LEU A 34 -16.33 24.87 43.66
N THR A 35 -16.23 26.18 43.85
CA THR A 35 -17.39 27.00 44.22
C THR A 35 -18.44 27.01 43.11
N LYS A 36 -18.05 27.07 41.83
CA LYS A 36 -18.98 26.98 40.69
C LYS A 36 -19.66 25.62 40.57
N LYS A 37 -19.00 24.51 40.94
CA LYS A 37 -19.65 23.18 41.02
C LYS A 37 -20.75 23.14 42.09
N ILE A 38 -20.55 23.82 43.22
CA ILE A 38 -21.51 23.89 44.33
C ILE A 38 -22.62 24.91 44.05
N ARG A 39 -22.27 26.06 43.47
CA ARG A 39 -23.18 27.15 43.10
C ARG A 39 -23.04 27.45 41.61
N GLN A 40 -23.81 26.71 40.81
CA GLN A 40 -23.74 26.76 39.34
C GLN A 40 -24.22 28.08 38.75
N ASP A 41 -25.05 28.82 39.49
CA ASP A 41 -25.65 30.09 39.05
C ASP A 41 -24.70 31.29 39.20
N LEU A 42 -23.52 31.11 39.82
CA LEU A 42 -22.56 32.18 40.01
C LEU A 42 -21.74 32.39 38.72
N PRO A 43 -21.88 33.53 38.01
CA PRO A 43 -21.01 33.83 36.89
C PRO A 43 -19.60 34.13 37.43
N ILE A 44 -18.61 33.37 36.96
CA ILE A 44 -17.19 33.58 37.30
C ILE A 44 -16.45 33.84 35.99
N PRO A 45 -16.34 35.11 35.56
CA PRO A 45 -15.81 35.47 34.24
C PRO A 45 -14.41 34.92 33.95
N GLU A 46 -13.56 34.86 34.98
CA GLU A 46 -12.18 34.35 34.87
C GLU A 46 -12.15 32.89 34.39
N LEU A 47 -13.02 32.04 34.96
CA LEU A 47 -13.12 30.63 34.58
C LEU A 47 -13.84 30.45 33.24
N ASP A 48 -14.90 31.22 33.01
CA ASP A 48 -15.66 31.15 31.76
C ASP A 48 -14.80 31.56 30.55
N LEU A 49 -13.90 32.53 30.74
CA LEU A 49 -12.94 32.92 29.72
C LEU A 49 -11.89 31.83 29.49
N GLN A 50 -11.32 31.28 30.57
CA GLN A 50 -10.34 30.21 30.47
C GLN A 50 -10.90 28.97 29.78
N ASP A 51 -12.09 28.53 30.17
CA ASP A 51 -12.76 27.37 29.56
C ASP A 51 -13.10 27.62 28.08
N LYS A 52 -13.45 28.86 27.70
CA LYS A 52 -13.66 29.23 26.28
C LYS A 52 -12.35 29.18 25.49
N VAL A 53 -11.27 29.71 26.07
CA VAL A 53 -9.94 29.70 25.43
C VAL A 53 -9.45 28.27 25.27
N ASP A 54 -9.54 27.44 26.30
CA ASP A 54 -9.13 26.03 26.27
C ASP A 54 -9.93 25.26 25.22
N ARG A 55 -11.26 25.39 25.20
CA ARG A 55 -12.10 24.77 24.16
C ARG A 55 -11.73 25.24 22.75
N THR A 56 -11.44 26.53 22.58
CA THR A 56 -11.05 27.08 21.28
C THR A 56 -9.69 26.53 20.86
N ARG A 57 -8.74 26.44 21.79
CA ARG A 57 -7.42 25.86 21.58
C ARG A 57 -7.51 24.39 21.18
N ASP A 58 -8.30 23.60 21.88
CA ASP A 58 -8.50 22.18 21.58
C ASP A 58 -9.13 21.97 20.20
N GLN A 59 -10.13 22.79 19.84
CA GLN A 59 -10.73 22.76 18.51
C GLN A 59 -9.73 23.14 17.42
N MET A 60 -8.89 24.15 17.66
CA MET A 60 -7.85 24.55 16.72
C MET A 60 -6.79 23.45 16.57
N GLN A 61 -6.33 22.86 17.66
CA GLN A 61 -5.35 21.77 17.64
C GLN A 61 -5.89 20.57 16.88
N SER A 62 -7.13 20.14 17.17
CA SER A 62 -7.77 19.03 16.45
C SER A 62 -7.89 19.30 14.95
N LYS A 63 -8.20 20.53 14.54
CA LYS A 63 -8.20 20.92 13.12
C LYS A 63 -6.80 20.85 12.51
N ILE A 64 -5.79 21.39 13.19
CA ILE A 64 -4.39 21.34 12.74
C ILE A 64 -3.96 19.88 12.55
N ASP A 65 -4.18 19.02 13.55
CA ASP A 65 -3.83 17.61 13.49
C ASP A 65 -4.52 16.90 12.31
N SER A 66 -5.79 17.21 12.08
CA SER A 66 -6.55 16.65 10.94
C SER A 66 -6.02 17.13 9.59
N LEU A 67 -5.60 18.39 9.50
CA LEU A 67 -5.04 18.98 8.29
C LEU A 67 -3.66 18.39 8.03
N GLU A 68 -2.80 18.29 9.04
CA GLU A 68 -1.49 17.65 8.93
C GLU A 68 -1.59 16.18 8.54
N ALA A 69 -2.56 15.45 9.07
CA ALA A 69 -2.81 14.05 8.67
C ALA A 69 -3.18 13.96 7.18
N ARG A 70 -4.10 14.81 6.71
CA ARG A 70 -4.48 14.88 5.28
C ARG A 70 -3.31 15.31 4.40
N LEU A 71 -2.48 16.22 4.87
CA LEU A 71 -1.31 16.70 4.12
C LEU A 71 -0.29 15.59 3.96
N ARG A 72 0.01 14.86 5.05
CA ARG A 72 0.85 13.65 5.02
C ARG A 72 0.31 12.57 4.09
N GLU A 73 -1.00 12.32 4.10
CA GLU A 73 -1.62 11.36 3.19
C GLU A 73 -1.47 11.80 1.72
N ASN A 74 -1.75 13.07 1.43
CA ASN A 74 -1.63 13.60 0.08
C ASN A 74 -0.18 13.58 -0.42
N ASP A 75 0.80 13.89 0.43
CA ASP A 75 2.22 13.85 0.07
C ASP A 75 2.68 12.40 -0.18
N ALA A 76 2.24 11.45 0.65
CA ALA A 76 2.49 10.03 0.41
C ALA A 76 1.90 9.57 -0.94
N ARG A 77 0.68 9.99 -1.26
CA ARG A 77 0.05 9.68 -2.56
C ARG A 77 0.81 10.30 -3.73
N LYS A 78 1.21 11.57 -3.64
CA LYS A 78 2.00 12.23 -4.68
C LYS A 78 3.33 11.55 -4.91
N THR A 79 4.06 11.23 -3.83
CA THR A 79 5.35 10.54 -3.97
C THR A 79 5.22 9.16 -4.60
N LEU A 80 4.13 8.43 -4.35
CA LEU A 80 3.82 7.18 -5.05
C LEU A 80 3.50 7.41 -6.52
N GLU A 81 2.66 8.40 -6.84
CA GLU A 81 2.33 8.77 -8.22
C GLU A 81 3.56 9.21 -9.02
N ASP A 82 4.46 9.99 -8.41
CA ASP A 82 5.71 10.43 -9.02
C ASP A 82 6.63 9.24 -9.31
N ARG A 83 6.72 8.26 -8.39
CA ARG A 83 7.46 7.00 -8.62
C ARG A 83 6.85 6.18 -9.75
N ARG A 84 5.51 6.04 -9.80
CA ARG A 84 4.81 5.37 -10.90
C ARG A 84 5.08 6.06 -12.23
N ARG A 85 5.06 7.39 -12.26
CA ARG A 85 5.40 8.18 -13.45
C ARG A 85 6.86 8.01 -13.85
N ALA A 86 7.79 7.97 -12.90
CA ALA A 86 9.21 7.73 -13.16
C ALA A 86 9.43 6.34 -13.79
N LEU A 87 8.74 5.30 -13.33
CA LEU A 87 8.81 3.96 -13.93
C LEU A 87 8.34 3.94 -15.39
N LYS A 88 7.24 4.65 -15.70
CA LYS A 88 6.77 4.81 -17.09
C LYS A 88 7.76 5.60 -17.94
N ALA A 89 8.27 6.71 -17.40
CA ALA A 89 9.22 7.57 -18.11
C ALA A 89 10.53 6.84 -18.43
N ASN A 90 10.99 5.99 -17.52
CA ASN A 90 12.18 5.15 -17.71
C ASN A 90 11.93 3.94 -18.62
N GLY A 91 10.70 3.74 -19.11
CA GLY A 91 10.34 2.62 -19.99
C GLY A 91 10.37 1.24 -19.34
N LYS A 92 10.49 1.17 -18.00
CA LYS A 92 10.51 -0.11 -17.26
C LYS A 92 9.14 -0.78 -17.21
N VAL A 93 8.08 0.00 -17.42
CA VAL A 93 6.69 -0.43 -17.39
C VAL A 93 5.91 0.24 -18.52
N GLN A 94 5.08 -0.51 -19.25
CA GLN A 94 4.34 -0.02 -20.42
C GLN A 94 2.88 0.31 -20.16
N SER A 95 2.25 -0.33 -19.16
CA SER A 95 0.83 -0.13 -18.82
C SER A 95 0.62 0.11 -17.33
N ASP A 96 -0.48 0.77 -16.97
CA ASP A 96 -0.90 0.91 -15.57
C ASP A 96 -1.20 -0.43 -14.87
N ASP A 97 -1.54 -1.47 -15.63
CA ASP A 97 -1.79 -2.79 -15.06
C ASP A 97 -0.49 -3.49 -14.63
N GLU A 98 0.59 -3.30 -15.39
CA GLU A 98 1.91 -3.81 -15.03
C GLU A 98 2.45 -3.13 -13.75
N ILE A 99 2.12 -1.85 -13.52
CA ILE A 99 2.48 -1.14 -12.28
C ILE A 99 1.83 -1.84 -11.07
N LYS A 100 0.57 -2.26 -11.17
CA LYS A 100 -0.11 -2.97 -10.08
C LYS A 100 0.54 -4.32 -9.79
N GLU A 101 1.01 -5.02 -10.82
CA GLU A 101 1.73 -6.28 -10.67
C GLU A 101 3.11 -6.07 -10.01
N VAL A 102 3.82 -5.01 -10.39
CA VAL A 102 5.08 -4.60 -9.74
C VAL A 102 4.86 -4.26 -8.27
N GLU A 103 3.82 -3.50 -7.94
CA GLU A 103 3.47 -3.17 -6.55
C GLU A 103 3.07 -4.40 -5.73
N LYS A 104 2.37 -5.36 -6.36
CA LYS A 104 2.09 -6.65 -5.73
C LYS A 104 3.38 -7.41 -5.41
N ILE A 105 4.31 -7.45 -6.35
CA ILE A 105 5.65 -8.06 -6.15
C ILE A 105 6.42 -7.34 -5.04
N MET A 106 6.34 -6.01 -4.96
CA MET A 106 6.97 -5.24 -3.87
C MET A 106 6.48 -5.68 -2.50
N ILE A 107 5.16 -5.87 -2.35
CA ILE A 107 4.55 -6.31 -1.09
C ILE A 107 4.92 -7.78 -0.81
N ASP A 108 4.74 -8.66 -1.79
CA ASP A 108 4.95 -10.11 -1.64
C ASP A 108 6.43 -10.44 -1.34
N LYS A 109 7.36 -9.73 -1.98
CA LYS A 109 8.81 -9.94 -1.85
C LYS A 109 9.48 -8.97 -0.87
N LYS A 110 8.72 -8.06 -0.26
CA LYS A 110 9.22 -7.02 0.67
C LYS A 110 10.33 -6.16 0.05
N ILE A 111 10.18 -5.80 -1.22
CA ILE A 111 11.11 -4.89 -1.91
C ILE A 111 10.64 -3.46 -1.61
N ALA A 112 11.51 -2.66 -0.99
CA ALA A 112 11.17 -1.28 -0.60
C ALA A 112 11.15 -0.31 -1.78
N ASP A 113 11.90 -0.62 -2.83
CA ASP A 113 12.11 0.25 -3.98
C ASP A 113 11.28 -0.19 -5.21
N HIS A 114 10.65 0.78 -5.87
CA HIS A 114 9.78 0.55 -7.03
C HIS A 114 10.56 0.16 -8.27
N GLU A 115 11.78 0.69 -8.41
CA GLU A 115 12.64 0.41 -9.55
C GLU A 115 13.18 -1.02 -9.51
N THR A 116 13.71 -1.44 -8.36
CA THR A 116 14.19 -2.81 -8.15
C THR A 116 13.08 -3.85 -8.37
N ALA A 117 11.86 -3.55 -7.95
CA ALA A 117 10.72 -4.45 -8.17
C ALA A 117 10.29 -4.50 -9.65
N ALA A 118 10.37 -3.39 -10.37
CA ALA A 118 10.12 -3.37 -11.81
C ALA A 118 11.18 -4.19 -12.57
N ASP A 119 12.44 -4.12 -12.17
CA ASP A 119 13.51 -4.95 -12.75
C ASP A 119 13.28 -6.44 -12.48
N TYR A 120 12.85 -6.80 -11.27
CA TYR A 120 12.49 -8.18 -10.94
C TYR A 120 11.29 -8.69 -11.75
N PHE A 121 10.27 -7.85 -11.94
CA PHE A 121 9.12 -8.17 -12.78
C PHE A 121 9.52 -8.39 -14.24
N ASN A 122 10.39 -7.54 -14.79
CA ASN A 122 10.93 -7.70 -16.13
C ASN A 122 11.75 -8.98 -16.26
N TRP A 123 12.56 -9.32 -15.26
CA TRP A 123 13.28 -10.59 -15.23
C TRP A 123 12.33 -11.79 -15.17
N MET A 124 11.26 -11.71 -14.39
CA MET A 124 10.24 -12.76 -14.34
C MET A 124 9.57 -12.93 -15.71
N LYS A 125 9.15 -11.85 -16.36
CA LYS A 125 8.59 -11.89 -17.73
C LYS A 125 9.55 -12.50 -18.74
N GLN A 126 10.83 -12.11 -18.69
CA GLN A 126 11.86 -12.70 -19.55
C GLN A 126 12.02 -14.20 -19.27
N ALA A 127 12.08 -14.61 -18.00
CA ALA A 127 12.18 -16.02 -17.63
C ALA A 127 10.93 -16.82 -18.06
N GLU A 128 9.75 -16.20 -18.13
CA GLU A 128 8.55 -16.82 -18.66
C GLU A 128 8.54 -16.93 -20.19
N MET A 129 9.07 -15.93 -20.89
CA MET A 129 9.27 -15.98 -22.34
C MET A 129 10.37 -16.97 -22.76
N ASP A 130 11.41 -17.09 -21.94
CA ASP A 130 12.52 -18.03 -22.11
C ASP A 130 12.20 -19.44 -21.60
N LYS A 131 10.97 -19.70 -21.11
CA LYS A 131 10.48 -21.08 -21.02
C LYS A 131 10.63 -21.65 -22.42
N PRO A 132 11.42 -22.72 -22.62
CA PRO A 132 11.69 -23.23 -23.95
C PRO A 132 10.35 -23.46 -24.60
N THR A 133 10.06 -22.68 -25.65
CA THR A 133 8.88 -22.85 -26.49
C THR A 133 8.73 -24.35 -26.64
N PRO A 134 7.64 -24.98 -26.15
CA PRO A 134 7.53 -26.42 -26.22
C PRO A 134 7.77 -26.74 -27.67
N ILE A 135 8.91 -27.40 -27.94
CA ILE A 135 9.37 -27.74 -29.29
C ILE A 135 8.13 -28.25 -29.95
N PHE A 136 7.65 -27.50 -30.94
CA PHE A 136 6.37 -27.71 -31.59
C PHE A 136 6.15 -29.21 -31.66
N GLN A 137 5.19 -29.74 -30.90
CA GLN A 137 4.80 -31.16 -30.97
C GLN A 137 4.12 -31.45 -32.33
N GLY A 138 4.53 -30.75 -33.40
CA GLY A 138 4.49 -31.32 -34.72
C GLY A 138 5.29 -32.60 -34.64
N ALA A 139 4.65 -33.69 -35.03
CA ALA A 139 5.18 -35.04 -35.07
C ALA A 139 6.68 -35.03 -35.35
N PRO A 140 7.49 -35.87 -34.66
CA PRO A 140 8.93 -35.91 -34.89
C PRO A 140 9.11 -35.98 -36.40
N VAL A 141 9.79 -35.00 -37.01
CA VAL A 141 10.01 -35.01 -38.46
C VAL A 141 10.70 -36.33 -38.86
N LEU A 142 11.42 -36.92 -37.91
CA LEU A 142 12.04 -38.25 -37.94
C LEU A 142 11.05 -39.44 -37.93
N ASN A 143 9.82 -39.30 -37.43
CA ASN A 143 8.83 -40.38 -37.41
C ASN A 143 8.20 -40.65 -38.79
N ASN A 144 8.31 -39.68 -39.71
CA ASN A 144 7.91 -39.85 -41.11
C ASN A 144 9.05 -40.43 -41.96
N PHE A 145 10.27 -40.53 -41.43
CA PHE A 145 11.38 -41.20 -42.11
C PHE A 145 11.49 -42.63 -41.59
N ASP A 146 11.38 -43.62 -42.48
CA ASP A 146 11.63 -45.02 -42.12
C ASP A 146 13.14 -45.26 -41.94
N LEU A 147 13.67 -44.80 -40.80
CA LEU A 147 15.08 -44.93 -40.44
C LEU A 147 15.51 -46.40 -40.34
N LYS A 148 14.57 -47.32 -40.09
CA LYS A 148 14.85 -48.76 -39.94
C LYS A 148 15.38 -49.38 -41.24
N SER A 149 14.90 -48.91 -42.39
CA SER A 149 15.37 -49.35 -43.71
C SER A 149 16.77 -48.80 -44.03
N TYR A 150 17.06 -47.57 -43.61
CA TYR A 150 18.39 -46.95 -43.74
C TYR A 150 19.46 -47.64 -42.89
N PHE A 151 19.11 -48.13 -41.70
CA PHE A 151 20.06 -48.85 -40.84
C PHE A 151 20.45 -50.24 -41.39
N LYS A 152 19.60 -50.89 -42.19
CA LYS A 152 19.88 -52.22 -42.76
C LYS A 152 20.65 -52.16 -44.07
N ASN A 153 20.27 -51.25 -44.97
CA ASN A 153 21.00 -51.04 -46.22
C ASN A 153 20.78 -49.59 -46.74
N PRO A 154 21.71 -48.67 -46.45
CA PRO A 154 21.51 -47.24 -46.69
C PRO A 154 21.39 -46.89 -48.17
N GLN A 155 22.09 -47.61 -49.06
CA GLN A 155 22.08 -47.32 -50.50
C GLN A 155 20.75 -47.69 -51.16
N ASN A 156 20.16 -48.83 -50.78
CA ASN A 156 18.88 -49.26 -51.33
C ASN A 156 17.72 -48.42 -50.77
N ALA A 157 17.73 -48.12 -49.47
CA ALA A 157 16.73 -47.24 -48.85
C ALA A 157 16.72 -45.83 -49.46
N ALA A 158 17.88 -45.28 -49.82
CA ALA A 158 17.96 -44.00 -50.51
C ALA A 158 17.38 -44.06 -51.94
N ARG A 159 17.59 -45.16 -52.67
CA ARG A 159 17.03 -45.35 -54.02
C ARG A 159 15.52 -45.50 -54.00
N GLU A 160 14.98 -46.26 -53.04
CA GLU A 160 13.53 -46.46 -52.89
C GLU A 160 12.82 -45.15 -52.52
N ASN A 161 13.37 -44.37 -51.58
CA ASN A 161 12.81 -43.06 -51.24
C ASN A 161 12.92 -42.05 -52.38
N ALA A 162 13.99 -42.08 -53.17
CA ALA A 162 14.10 -41.24 -54.37
C ALA A 162 13.07 -41.63 -55.45
N MET A 163 12.81 -42.94 -55.63
CA MET A 163 11.78 -43.44 -56.55
C MET A 163 10.38 -43.06 -56.07
N GLN A 164 10.13 -43.14 -54.76
CA GLN A 164 8.86 -42.74 -54.16
C GLN A 164 8.60 -41.24 -54.30
N ALA A 165 9.60 -40.40 -54.03
CA ALA A 165 9.52 -38.95 -54.25
C ALA A 165 9.25 -38.60 -55.72
N LEU A 166 9.89 -39.31 -56.67
CA LEU A 166 9.63 -39.14 -58.11
C LEU A 166 8.21 -39.58 -58.49
N SER A 167 7.69 -40.65 -57.88
CA SER A 167 6.31 -41.10 -58.09
C SER A 167 5.29 -40.09 -57.55
N GLU A 168 5.57 -39.49 -56.39
CA GLU A 168 4.73 -38.46 -55.79
C GLU A 168 4.72 -37.16 -56.62
N LEU A 169 5.86 -36.79 -57.21
CA LEU A 169 5.94 -35.69 -58.19
C LEU A 169 5.17 -35.97 -59.48
N ARG A 170 5.15 -37.24 -59.94
CA ARG A 170 4.43 -37.66 -61.16
C ARG A 170 2.93 -37.85 -60.96
N SER A 171 2.46 -38.01 -59.72
CA SER A 171 1.05 -38.20 -59.40
C SER A 171 0.72 -37.58 -58.03
N PRO A 172 0.64 -36.24 -57.94
CA PRO A 172 0.40 -35.56 -56.68
C PRO A 172 -1.01 -35.87 -56.15
N LYS A 173 -1.10 -36.69 -55.10
CA LYS A 173 -2.35 -36.95 -54.35
C LYS A 173 -2.58 -35.97 -53.19
N ARG A 174 -1.70 -35.01 -52.98
CA ARG A 174 -1.81 -33.98 -51.93
C ARG A 174 -1.85 -32.58 -52.55
N PRO A 175 -2.77 -31.70 -52.14
CA PRO A 175 -2.81 -30.33 -52.62
C PRO A 175 -1.51 -29.62 -52.22
N ILE A 176 -0.87 -28.97 -53.19
CA ILE A 176 0.34 -28.18 -52.97
C ILE A 176 -0.10 -26.85 -52.33
N GLY A 177 0.13 -26.69 -51.04
CA GLY A 177 -0.11 -25.43 -50.31
C GLY A 177 -0.73 -25.64 -48.93
N LEU A 178 0.11 -25.79 -47.92
CA LEU A 178 -0.11 -25.32 -46.55
C LEU A 178 1.22 -24.80 -46.01
#